data_AF-A0A2N0EVK2-F1
#
_entry.id   AF-A0A2N0EVK2-F1
#
_cell.length_a   1.000
_cell.length_b   1.000
_cell.length_c   1.000
_cell.angle_alpha   90.00
_cell.angle_beta   90.00
_cell.angle_gamma   90.00
#
_symmetry.space_group_name_H-M   'P 1'
#
loop_
_entity.id
_entity.type
_entity.pdbx_description
1 polymer ?
#
loop_
_entity_poly.entity_id
_entity_poly.type
_entity_poly.pdbx_seq_one_letter_code
_entity_poly.pdbx_strand_id
1 'polypeptide(L)'
;MKYELVLALQLILAHVVTDFLLQSEKLIEQKRTKKARAPFLYFHAALAGLLTYLIVQDWSMWLIPVIISVTHFFIDLWKLHKNGNTLKYFLLDQLFHILVLLGVWLYLTDNFDAVIPFITDLLSSKAALVIGIGYLVVIFPVGFIIGLATQRWQDEIAQEDELTSLKKAGRYIGIFERILVLTLILTNNFSAIGFLIAAKSILRFSDKGKSGGRKQTEYVLIGTLMSFALTIIIGFLMRVLVF
;
A
#
# COMPACT_ATOMS: atom_id res chain seq x y z
N MET A 1 14.20 -20.93 -8.91
CA MET A 1 14.03 -19.46 -8.97
C MET A 1 13.24 -18.92 -10.17
N LYS A 2 13.67 -19.06 -11.45
CA LYS A 2 12.93 -18.42 -12.58
C LYS A 2 11.50 -18.92 -12.74
N TYR A 3 11.30 -20.24 -12.62
CA TYR A 3 9.97 -20.86 -12.70
C TYR A 3 9.06 -20.45 -11.53
N GLU A 4 9.60 -20.47 -10.30
CA GLU A 4 8.87 -20.07 -9.09
C GLU A 4 8.33 -18.63 -9.20
N LEU A 5 9.16 -17.70 -9.67
CA LEU A 5 8.73 -16.31 -9.85
C LEU A 5 7.62 -16.19 -10.92
N VAL A 6 7.75 -16.90 -12.05
CA VAL A 6 6.72 -16.91 -13.10
C VAL A 6 5.39 -17.42 -12.54
N LEU A 7 5.42 -18.50 -11.76
CA LEU A 7 4.22 -19.03 -11.12
C LEU A 7 3.56 -18.02 -10.17
N ALA A 8 4.34 -17.35 -9.32
CA ALA A 8 3.80 -16.31 -8.43
C ALA A 8 3.12 -15.18 -9.23
N LEU A 9 3.75 -14.74 -10.33
CA LEU A 9 3.21 -13.70 -11.20
C LEU A 9 1.94 -14.16 -11.94
N GLN A 10 1.88 -15.42 -12.39
CA GLN A 10 0.68 -16.02 -12.99
C GLN A 10 -0.49 -16.07 -12.01
N LEU A 11 -0.25 -16.48 -10.76
CA LEU A 11 -1.26 -16.51 -9.70
C LEU A 11 -1.78 -15.08 -9.39
N ILE A 12 -0.88 -14.11 -9.26
CA ILE A 12 -1.24 -12.70 -9.04
C ILE A 12 -2.01 -12.15 -10.24
N LEU A 13 -1.59 -12.45 -11.46
CA LEU A 13 -2.28 -12.01 -12.68
C LEU A 13 -3.72 -12.55 -12.73
N ALA A 14 -3.90 -13.85 -12.48
CA ALA A 14 -5.22 -14.46 -12.45
C ALA A 14 -6.14 -13.80 -11.41
N HIS A 15 -5.62 -13.51 -10.22
CA HIS A 15 -6.34 -12.78 -9.17
C HIS A 15 -6.72 -11.36 -9.61
N VAL A 16 -5.76 -10.60 -10.12
CA VAL A 16 -5.99 -9.20 -10.52
C VAL A 16 -7.03 -9.12 -11.64
N VAL A 17 -6.94 -10.00 -12.63
CA VAL A 17 -7.92 -10.06 -13.72
C VAL A 17 -9.31 -10.40 -13.16
N THR A 18 -9.40 -11.38 -12.25
CA THR A 18 -10.68 -11.81 -11.69
C THR A 18 -11.35 -10.69 -10.87
N ASP A 19 -10.64 -10.12 -9.90
CA ASP A 19 -11.22 -9.22 -8.91
C ASP A 19 -11.34 -7.76 -9.38
N PHE A 20 -10.45 -7.30 -10.27
CA PHE A 20 -10.42 -5.89 -10.66
C PHE A 20 -10.83 -5.63 -12.11
N LEU A 21 -10.54 -6.57 -13.04
CA LEU A 21 -10.86 -6.37 -14.45
C LEU A 21 -12.27 -6.86 -14.80
N LEU A 22 -12.66 -8.04 -14.31
CA LEU A 22 -13.90 -8.71 -14.71
C LEU A 22 -15.09 -8.39 -13.79
N GLN A 23 -14.85 -7.72 -12.68
CA GLN A 23 -15.88 -7.38 -11.70
C GLN A 23 -16.45 -5.97 -11.94
N SER A 24 -17.68 -5.88 -12.45
CA SER A 24 -18.36 -4.59 -12.63
C SER A 24 -19.09 -4.10 -11.36
N GLU A 25 -19.33 -2.79 -11.27
CA GLU A 25 -20.02 -2.17 -10.12
C GLU A 25 -21.42 -2.76 -9.88
N LYS A 26 -22.19 -3.03 -10.94
CA LYS A 26 -23.53 -3.64 -10.85
C LYS A 26 -23.49 -5.03 -10.19
N LEU A 27 -22.47 -5.81 -10.52
CA LEU A 27 -22.29 -7.17 -9.98
C LEU A 27 -21.85 -7.14 -8.52
N ILE A 28 -21.01 -6.16 -8.14
CA ILE A 28 -20.66 -5.89 -6.74
C ILE A 28 -21.90 -5.54 -5.92
N GLU A 29 -22.75 -4.66 -6.45
CA GLU A 29 -23.99 -4.25 -5.78
C GLU A 29 -24.96 -5.42 -5.61
N GLN A 30 -25.08 -6.28 -6.62
CA GLN A 30 -25.86 -7.52 -6.52
C GLN A 30 -25.34 -8.45 -5.42
N LYS A 31 -24.01 -8.63 -5.29
CA LYS A 31 -23.42 -9.42 -4.18
C LYS A 31 -23.74 -8.81 -2.82
N ARG A 32 -23.68 -7.49 -2.70
CA ARG A 32 -23.97 -6.78 -1.44
C ARG A 32 -25.42 -6.90 -1.00
N THR A 33 -26.36 -6.79 -1.94
CA THR A 33 -27.80 -6.86 -1.66
C THR A 33 -28.25 -8.29 -1.38
N LYS A 34 -27.83 -9.26 -2.19
CA LYS A 34 -28.30 -10.66 -2.10
C LYS A 34 -27.40 -11.57 -1.26
N LYS A 35 -26.18 -11.15 -0.91
CA LYS A 35 -25.20 -11.91 -0.12
C LYS A 35 -25.01 -13.34 -0.67
N ALA A 36 -25.15 -14.36 0.18
CA ALA A 36 -25.05 -15.77 -0.20
C ALA A 36 -26.06 -16.23 -1.27
N ARG A 37 -27.14 -15.46 -1.48
CA ARG A 37 -28.15 -15.72 -2.53
C ARG A 37 -27.77 -15.12 -3.88
N ALA A 38 -26.64 -14.43 -4.01
CA ALA A 38 -26.19 -13.87 -5.27
C ALA A 38 -25.55 -14.96 -6.14
N PRO A 39 -26.13 -15.34 -7.30
CA PRO A 39 -25.52 -16.35 -8.18
C PRO A 39 -24.13 -15.92 -8.67
N PHE A 40 -23.94 -14.60 -8.82
CA PHE A 40 -22.65 -14.03 -9.22
C PHE A 40 -21.52 -14.34 -8.23
N LEU A 41 -21.81 -14.54 -6.93
CA LEU A 41 -20.78 -14.94 -5.96
C LEU A 41 -20.14 -16.28 -6.34
N TYR A 42 -20.96 -17.27 -6.71
CA TYR A 42 -20.50 -18.60 -7.10
C TYR A 42 -19.80 -18.57 -8.47
N PHE A 43 -20.36 -17.83 -9.44
CA PHE A 43 -19.74 -17.66 -10.75
C PHE A 43 -18.36 -16.98 -10.65
N HIS A 44 -18.26 -15.91 -9.86
CA HIS A 44 -17.00 -15.19 -9.63
C HIS A 44 -15.94 -16.08 -9.00
N ALA A 45 -16.31 -16.85 -7.99
CA ALA A 45 -15.42 -17.82 -7.36
C ALA A 45 -14.94 -18.90 -8.34
N ALA A 46 -15.84 -19.47 -9.15
CA ALA A 46 -15.48 -20.46 -10.17
C ALA A 46 -14.59 -19.86 -11.27
N LEU A 47 -14.84 -18.60 -11.65
CA LEU A 47 -14.03 -17.86 -12.62
C LEU A 47 -12.60 -17.66 -12.09
N ALA A 48 -12.43 -17.39 -10.79
CA ALA A 48 -11.11 -17.26 -10.16
C ALA A 48 -10.25 -18.53 -10.33
N GLY A 49 -10.84 -19.69 -10.04
CA GLY A 49 -10.19 -20.97 -10.25
C GLY A 49 -9.91 -21.25 -11.73
N LEU A 50 -10.90 -21.06 -12.59
CA LEU A 50 -10.76 -21.30 -14.03
C LEU A 50 -9.64 -20.45 -14.64
N LEU A 51 -9.62 -19.14 -14.37
CA LEU A 51 -8.57 -18.26 -14.88
C LEU A 51 -7.19 -18.65 -14.35
N THR A 52 -7.10 -19.05 -13.09
CA THR A 52 -5.84 -19.57 -12.55
C THR A 52 -5.38 -20.81 -13.32
N TYR A 53 -6.29 -21.76 -13.57
CA TYR A 53 -5.98 -22.98 -14.32
C TYR A 53 -5.49 -22.68 -15.75
N LEU A 54 -6.20 -21.79 -16.45
CA LEU A 54 -5.85 -21.40 -17.83
C LEU A 54 -4.52 -20.63 -17.91
N ILE A 55 -4.22 -19.79 -16.91
CA ILE A 55 -3.00 -18.95 -16.91
C ILE A 55 -1.78 -19.74 -16.45
N VAL A 56 -1.92 -20.62 -15.46
CA VAL A 56 -0.83 -21.47 -14.96
C VAL A 56 -0.46 -22.57 -15.97
N GLN A 57 -1.43 -23.06 -16.75
CA GLN A 57 -1.23 -24.04 -17.83
C GLN A 57 -0.67 -25.41 -17.40
N ASP A 58 -0.72 -25.72 -16.10
CA ASP A 58 -0.42 -27.06 -15.58
C ASP A 58 -1.72 -27.83 -15.33
N TRP A 59 -2.16 -28.55 -16.35
CA TRP A 59 -3.42 -29.31 -16.35
C TRP A 59 -3.40 -30.55 -15.45
N SER A 60 -2.22 -30.93 -14.92
CA SER A 60 -2.15 -32.04 -13.97
C SER A 60 -2.66 -31.63 -12.58
N MET A 61 -2.58 -30.34 -12.26
CA MET A 61 -2.84 -29.78 -10.94
C MET A 61 -4.29 -29.31 -10.76
N TRP A 62 -5.26 -30.16 -11.11
CA TRP A 62 -6.70 -29.84 -11.07
C TRP A 62 -7.22 -29.44 -9.68
N LEU A 63 -6.53 -29.83 -8.60
CA LEU A 63 -6.93 -29.48 -7.24
C LEU A 63 -6.70 -27.98 -6.92
N ILE A 64 -5.72 -27.34 -7.57
CA ILE A 64 -5.39 -25.92 -7.34
C ILE A 64 -6.55 -24.97 -7.70
N PRO A 65 -7.15 -25.03 -8.91
CA PRO A 65 -8.29 -24.17 -9.22
C PRO A 65 -9.51 -24.45 -8.33
N VAL A 66 -9.67 -25.68 -7.82
CA VAL A 66 -10.72 -26.01 -6.85
C VAL A 66 -10.46 -25.30 -5.52
N ILE A 67 -9.24 -25.40 -4.97
CA ILE A 67 -8.84 -24.71 -3.74
C ILE A 67 -9.04 -23.19 -3.88
N ILE A 68 -8.58 -22.59 -4.98
CA ILE A 68 -8.73 -21.16 -5.23
C ILE A 68 -10.21 -20.78 -5.32
N SER A 69 -11.03 -21.52 -6.05
CA SER A 69 -12.47 -21.24 -6.14
C SER A 69 -13.16 -21.29 -4.78
N VAL A 70 -12.88 -22.34 -3.99
CA VAL A 70 -13.51 -22.54 -2.68
C VAL A 70 -13.09 -21.46 -1.69
N THR A 71 -11.79 -21.17 -1.59
CA THR A 71 -11.28 -20.14 -0.70
C THR A 71 -11.75 -18.74 -1.09
N HIS A 72 -11.72 -18.40 -2.39
CA HIS A 72 -12.26 -17.13 -2.92
C HIS A 72 -13.71 -16.93 -2.52
N PHE A 73 -14.56 -17.95 -2.73
CA PHE A 73 -15.96 -17.94 -2.30
C PHE A 73 -16.12 -17.59 -0.82
N PHE A 74 -15.37 -18.25 0.07
CA PHE A 74 -15.48 -18.03 1.51
C PHE A 74 -14.96 -16.65 1.94
N ILE A 75 -13.89 -16.14 1.31
CA ILE A 75 -13.34 -14.81 1.61
C ILE A 75 -14.35 -13.73 1.18
N ASP A 76 -14.87 -13.81 -0.05
CA ASP A 76 -15.88 -12.88 -0.54
C ASP A 76 -17.16 -12.94 0.31
N LEU A 77 -17.60 -14.14 0.67
CA LEU A 77 -18.75 -14.32 1.55
C LEU A 77 -18.51 -13.70 2.92
N TRP A 78 -17.32 -13.90 3.51
CA TRP A 78 -16.94 -13.27 4.79
C TRP A 78 -16.98 -11.74 4.70
N LYS A 79 -16.49 -11.16 3.61
CA LYS A 79 -16.50 -9.70 3.36
C LYS A 79 -17.94 -9.16 3.28
N LEU A 80 -18.85 -9.90 2.64
CA LEU A 80 -20.27 -9.52 2.51
C LEU A 80 -21.03 -9.48 3.84
N HIS A 81 -20.50 -10.11 4.89
CA HIS A 81 -21.07 -10.06 6.25
C HIS A 81 -20.50 -8.92 7.10
N LYS A 82 -19.60 -8.09 6.57
CA LYS A 82 -19.05 -6.93 7.29
C LYS A 82 -19.92 -5.70 7.11
N ASN A 83 -20.03 -4.92 8.19
CA ASN A 83 -20.83 -3.70 8.20
C ASN A 83 -20.07 -2.57 7.48
N GLY A 84 -20.56 -2.20 6.29
CA GLY A 84 -20.07 -1.07 5.51
C GLY A 84 -18.91 -1.40 4.56
N ASN A 85 -18.77 -0.60 3.51
CA ASN A 85 -17.68 -0.69 2.54
C ASN A 85 -16.51 0.21 2.98
N THR A 86 -15.70 -0.26 3.92
CA THR A 86 -14.54 0.49 4.40
C THR A 86 -13.25 0.02 3.74
N LEU A 87 -12.27 0.92 3.62
CA LEU A 87 -10.92 0.58 3.14
C LEU A 87 -10.31 -0.57 3.95
N LYS A 88 -10.59 -0.64 5.26
CA LYS A 88 -10.14 -1.73 6.14
C LYS A 88 -10.59 -3.11 5.63
N TYR A 89 -11.88 -3.27 5.31
CA TYR A 89 -12.40 -4.55 4.85
C TYR A 89 -11.95 -4.87 3.43
N PHE A 90 -11.76 -3.87 2.58
CA PHE A 90 -11.13 -4.06 1.27
C PHE A 90 -9.69 -4.57 1.40
N LEU A 91 -8.86 -3.96 2.27
CA LEU A 91 -7.48 -4.40 2.46
C LEU A 91 -7.38 -5.79 3.11
N LEU A 92 -8.24 -6.10 4.08
CA LEU A 92 -8.27 -7.44 4.70
C LEU A 92 -8.70 -8.53 3.71
N ASP A 93 -9.67 -8.22 2.86
CA ASP A 93 -10.10 -9.09 1.78
C ASP A 93 -8.94 -9.39 0.80
N GLN A 94 -8.23 -8.37 0.34
CA GLN A 94 -7.07 -8.57 -0.53
C GLN A 94 -5.94 -9.32 0.19
N LEU A 95 -5.70 -9.05 1.48
CA LEU A 95 -4.73 -9.79 2.27
C LEU A 95 -5.05 -11.29 2.32
N PHE A 96 -6.30 -11.67 2.57
CA PHE A 96 -6.68 -13.09 2.62
C PHE A 96 -6.51 -13.78 1.26
N HIS A 97 -6.87 -13.13 0.15
CA HIS A 97 -6.61 -13.66 -1.18
C HIS A 97 -5.11 -13.87 -1.42
N ILE A 98 -4.28 -12.86 -1.12
CA ILE A 98 -2.82 -12.98 -1.28
C ILE A 98 -2.23 -14.09 -0.39
N LEU A 99 -2.74 -14.30 0.83
CA LEU A 99 -2.29 -15.39 1.70
C LEU A 99 -2.63 -16.77 1.12
N VAL A 100 -3.81 -16.93 0.51
CA VAL A 100 -4.17 -18.16 -0.22
C VAL A 100 -3.21 -18.38 -1.39
N LEU A 101 -2.96 -17.35 -2.21
CA LEU A 101 -2.05 -17.47 -3.35
C LEU A 101 -0.62 -17.79 -2.91
N LEU A 102 -0.15 -17.18 -1.82
CA LEU A 102 1.15 -17.49 -1.23
C LEU A 102 1.23 -18.94 -0.74
N GLY A 103 0.18 -19.44 -0.07
CA GLY A 103 0.11 -20.84 0.37
C GLY A 103 0.11 -21.82 -0.80
N VAL A 104 -0.66 -21.52 -1.86
CA VAL A 104 -0.65 -22.29 -3.11
C VAL A 104 0.73 -22.27 -3.77
N TRP A 105 1.37 -21.10 -3.83
CA TRP A 105 2.70 -20.96 -4.40
C TRP A 105 3.76 -21.75 -3.62
N LEU A 106 3.76 -21.65 -2.28
CA LEU A 106 4.67 -22.41 -1.41
C LEU A 106 4.49 -23.92 -1.58
N TYR A 107 3.23 -24.37 -1.70
CA TYR A 107 2.92 -25.78 -1.94
C TYR A 107 3.41 -26.25 -3.32
N LEU A 108 3.14 -25.50 -4.37
CA LEU A 108 3.52 -25.86 -5.74
C LEU A 108 5.02 -25.82 -6.00
N THR A 109 5.76 -25.03 -5.20
CA THR A 109 7.20 -24.88 -5.34
C THR A 109 8.00 -25.64 -4.29
N ASP A 110 7.32 -26.40 -3.42
CA ASP A 110 7.91 -27.15 -2.31
C ASP A 110 8.83 -26.30 -1.41
N ASN A 111 8.42 -25.05 -1.16
CA ASN A 111 9.25 -24.02 -0.52
C ASN A 111 8.86 -23.72 0.94
N PHE A 112 8.02 -24.57 1.57
CA PHE A 112 7.63 -24.35 2.97
C PHE A 112 8.83 -24.34 3.93
N ASP A 113 9.82 -25.21 3.68
CA ASP A 113 11.03 -25.29 4.50
C ASP A 113 11.93 -24.05 4.37
N ALA A 114 11.81 -23.30 3.27
CA ALA A 114 12.56 -22.07 3.03
C ALA A 114 11.98 -20.84 3.76
N VAL A 115 10.75 -20.92 4.29
CA VAL A 115 10.07 -19.77 4.91
C VAL A 115 10.79 -19.29 6.17
N ILE A 116 11.13 -20.22 7.08
CA ILE A 116 11.82 -19.86 8.33
C ILE A 116 13.23 -19.32 8.05
N PRO A 117 14.07 -19.99 7.24
CA PRO A 117 15.36 -19.44 6.80
C PRO A 117 15.25 -18.05 6.17
N PHE A 118 14.27 -17.82 5.29
CA PHE A 118 14.04 -16.52 4.68
C PHE A 118 13.76 -15.43 5.73
N ILE A 119 12.90 -15.71 6.72
CA ILE A 119 12.59 -14.77 7.80
C ILE A 119 13.84 -14.51 8.66
N THR A 120 14.60 -15.56 9.00
CA THR A 120 15.83 -15.39 9.79
C THR A 120 16.87 -14.58 9.05
N ASP A 121 17.04 -14.80 7.75
CA ASP A 121 17.98 -14.05 6.92
C ASP A 121 17.54 -12.59 6.77
N LEU A 122 16.23 -12.36 6.58
CA LEU A 122 15.66 -11.01 6.52
C LEU A 122 15.89 -10.25 7.82
N LEU A 123 15.66 -10.88 8.96
CA LEU A 123 15.84 -10.26 10.29
C LEU A 123 17.31 -10.15 10.70
N SER A 124 18.20 -10.95 10.13
CA SER A 124 19.64 -10.88 10.39
C SER A 124 20.38 -9.97 9.41
N SER A 125 19.76 -9.64 8.28
CA SER A 125 20.33 -8.77 7.26
C SER A 125 20.43 -7.33 7.76
N LYS A 126 21.68 -6.86 7.96
CA LYS A 126 21.97 -5.45 8.27
C LYS A 126 21.27 -4.51 7.29
N ALA A 127 21.32 -4.82 5.99
CA ALA A 127 20.70 -3.99 4.96
C ALA A 127 19.18 -3.91 5.12
N ALA A 128 18.52 -5.05 5.31
CA ALA A 128 17.06 -5.10 5.51
C ALA A 128 16.63 -4.37 6.79
N LEU A 129 17.37 -4.56 7.89
CA LEU A 129 17.11 -3.88 9.16
C LEU A 129 17.28 -2.36 9.04
N VAL A 130 18.37 -1.89 8.44
CA VAL A 130 18.61 -0.44 8.25
C VAL A 130 17.53 0.17 7.36
N ILE A 131 17.16 -0.49 6.27
CA ILE A 131 16.08 -0.02 5.38
C ILE A 131 14.74 0.03 6.14
N GLY A 132 14.37 -1.05 6.82
CA GLY A 132 13.11 -1.14 7.57
C GLY A 132 13.01 -0.08 8.68
N ILE A 133 14.05 0.04 9.51
CA ILE A 133 14.13 1.06 10.56
C ILE A 133 14.08 2.46 9.95
N GLY A 134 14.81 2.69 8.86
CA GLY A 134 14.83 3.97 8.17
C GLY A 134 13.44 4.46 7.78
N TYR A 135 12.65 3.61 7.11
CA TYR A 135 11.26 3.92 6.77
C TYR A 135 10.39 4.17 8.01
N LEU A 136 10.51 3.33 9.05
CA LEU A 136 9.77 3.53 10.30
C LEU A 136 10.11 4.88 10.95
N VAL A 137 11.40 5.25 11.01
CA VAL A 137 11.87 6.51 11.59
C VAL A 137 11.31 7.72 10.83
N VAL A 138 11.37 7.72 9.49
CA VAL A 138 10.84 8.85 8.71
C VAL A 138 9.32 8.93 8.75
N ILE A 139 8.61 7.80 8.82
CA ILE A 139 7.14 7.80 8.88
C ILE A 139 6.65 8.29 10.25
N PHE A 140 7.21 7.74 11.33
CA PHE A 140 6.69 7.91 12.69
C PHE A 140 7.44 8.99 13.50
N PRO A 141 8.66 8.78 14.05
CA PRO A 141 9.41 9.80 14.78
C PRO A 141 9.53 11.14 14.07
N VAL A 142 9.97 11.16 12.81
CA VAL A 142 10.15 12.42 12.06
C VAL A 142 8.82 13.12 11.85
N GLY A 143 7.77 12.36 11.51
CA GLY A 143 6.41 12.91 11.40
C GLY A 143 5.92 13.54 12.71
N PHE A 144 6.23 12.92 13.84
CA PHE A 144 5.90 13.45 15.17
C PHE A 144 6.69 14.72 15.51
N ILE A 145 8.00 14.72 15.25
CA ILE A 145 8.89 15.90 15.45
C ILE A 145 8.39 17.09 14.63
N ILE A 146 8.06 16.90 13.36
CA ILE A 146 7.54 17.97 12.50
C ILE A 146 6.19 18.46 13.03
N GLY A 147 5.32 17.56 13.48
CA GLY A 147 4.03 17.91 14.09
C GLY A 147 4.20 18.84 15.29
N LEU A 148 5.11 18.51 16.21
CA LEU A 148 5.44 19.36 17.36
C LEU A 148 6.11 20.67 16.95
N ALA A 149 7.10 20.60 16.06
CA ALA A 149 7.84 21.77 15.62
C ALA A 149 6.92 22.78 14.93
N THR A 150 5.89 22.32 14.24
CA THR A 150 4.95 23.18 13.50
C THR A 150 3.68 23.51 14.27
N GLN A 151 3.52 23.05 15.51
CA GLN A 151 2.29 23.17 16.30
C GLN A 151 1.85 24.63 16.50
N ARG A 152 2.78 25.55 16.75
CA ARG A 152 2.47 26.98 16.94
C ARG A 152 1.71 27.57 15.74
N TRP A 153 2.15 27.23 14.52
CA TRP A 153 1.45 27.66 13.30
C TRP A 153 0.12 26.94 13.11
N GLN A 154 0.00 25.68 13.52
CA GLN A 154 -1.28 24.96 13.47
C GLN A 154 -2.32 25.60 14.39
N ASP A 155 -1.91 26.03 15.59
CA ASP A 155 -2.79 26.66 16.59
C ASP A 155 -3.24 28.05 16.15
N GLU A 156 -2.36 28.81 15.47
CA GLU A 156 -2.72 30.09 14.85
C GLU A 156 -3.69 29.96 13.68
N ILE A 157 -3.70 28.81 12.99
CA ILE A 157 -4.63 28.50 11.90
C ILE A 157 -5.94 27.89 12.47
N ALA A 158 -5.91 27.28 13.66
CA ALA A 158 -6.99 26.53 14.30
C ALA A 158 -8.25 27.33 14.69
N GLN A 159 -8.31 28.64 14.41
CA GLN A 159 -9.47 29.48 14.76
C GLN A 159 -10.65 29.37 13.78
N GLU A 160 -10.57 28.53 12.74
CA GLU A 160 -11.66 28.28 11.77
C GLU A 160 -12.08 26.79 11.78
N ASP A 161 -13.35 26.51 12.06
CA ASP A 161 -13.93 25.18 12.39
C ASP A 161 -13.85 24.07 11.30
N GLU A 162 -13.24 24.31 10.13
CA GLU A 162 -13.11 23.32 9.04
C GLU A 162 -11.92 22.33 9.18
N LEU A 163 -11.12 22.41 10.24
CA LEU A 163 -9.74 21.90 10.24
C LEU A 163 -9.52 20.43 10.57
N THR A 164 -10.53 19.69 11.04
CA THR A 164 -10.31 18.28 11.46
C THR A 164 -10.11 17.31 10.28
N SER A 165 -10.77 17.54 9.14
CA SER A 165 -10.61 16.74 7.92
C SER A 165 -9.29 17.06 7.19
N LEU A 166 -8.97 18.36 7.07
CA LEU A 166 -7.73 18.85 6.44
C LEU A 166 -6.46 18.42 7.20
N LYS A 167 -6.49 18.42 8.54
CA LYS A 167 -5.34 17.96 9.37
C LYS A 167 -4.99 16.49 9.09
N LYS A 168 -5.99 15.62 8.86
CA LYS A 168 -5.73 14.21 8.53
C LYS A 168 -5.12 14.07 7.13
N ALA A 169 -5.64 14.77 6.13
CA ALA A 169 -5.09 14.75 4.77
C ALA A 169 -3.63 15.22 4.74
N GLY A 170 -3.31 16.33 5.40
CA GLY A 170 -1.93 16.85 5.49
C GLY A 170 -0.94 15.87 6.12
N ARG A 171 -1.37 15.10 7.13
CA ARG A 171 -0.54 14.04 7.73
C ARG A 171 -0.21 12.94 6.73
N TYR A 172 -1.20 12.45 5.98
CA TYR A 172 -0.98 11.42 4.96
C TYR A 172 -0.10 11.93 3.81
N ILE A 173 -0.31 13.16 3.34
CA ILE A 173 0.56 13.80 2.33
C ILE A 173 2.02 13.79 2.81
N GLY A 174 2.26 14.22 4.05
CA GLY A 174 3.61 14.22 4.62
C GLY A 174 4.23 12.81 4.71
N ILE A 175 3.44 11.77 5.02
CA ILE A 175 3.92 10.39 5.03
C ILE A 175 4.35 9.96 3.62
N PHE A 176 3.49 10.18 2.61
CA PHE A 176 3.80 9.80 1.22
C PHE A 176 5.05 10.52 0.69
N GLU A 177 5.20 11.80 0.98
CA GLU A 177 6.38 12.55 0.57
C GLU A 177 7.66 12.02 1.21
N ARG A 178 7.66 11.71 2.51
CA ARG A 178 8.85 11.15 3.17
C ARG A 178 9.22 9.77 2.62
N ILE A 179 8.22 8.93 2.33
CA ILE A 179 8.45 7.64 1.66
C ILE A 179 9.09 7.89 0.28
N LEU A 180 8.51 8.77 -0.54
CA LEU A 180 9.03 9.07 -1.88
C LEU A 180 10.47 9.62 -1.83
N VAL A 181 10.72 10.64 -1.00
CA VAL A 181 12.06 11.24 -0.86
C VAL A 181 13.07 10.18 -0.41
N LEU A 182 12.74 9.37 0.60
CA LEU A 182 13.64 8.33 1.07
C LEU A 182 13.93 7.28 -0.03
N THR A 183 12.91 6.81 -0.73
CA THR A 183 13.07 5.87 -1.86
C THR A 183 13.97 6.44 -2.95
N LEU A 184 13.78 7.71 -3.32
CA LEU A 184 14.59 8.36 -4.34
C LEU A 184 16.07 8.46 -3.92
N ILE A 185 16.36 8.70 -2.64
CA ILE A 185 17.74 8.68 -2.13
C ILE A 185 18.34 7.29 -2.22
N LEU A 186 17.63 6.27 -1.73
CA LEU A 186 18.13 4.88 -1.71
C LEU A 186 18.31 4.31 -3.12
N THR A 187 17.53 4.78 -4.09
CA THR A 187 17.65 4.38 -5.51
C THR A 187 18.56 5.30 -6.33
N ASN A 188 19.29 6.23 -5.70
CA ASN A 188 20.21 7.15 -6.36
C ASN A 188 19.56 8.14 -7.36
N ASN A 189 18.26 8.40 -7.21
CA ASN A 189 17.47 9.29 -8.06
C ASN A 189 17.32 10.69 -7.44
N PHE A 190 18.44 11.34 -7.11
CA PHE A 190 18.44 12.64 -6.42
C PHE A 190 17.74 13.76 -7.21
N SER A 191 17.85 13.75 -8.55
CA SER A 191 17.21 14.75 -9.40
C SER A 191 15.69 14.77 -9.27
N ALA A 192 15.07 13.60 -9.04
CA ALA A 192 13.62 13.49 -8.87
C ALA A 192 13.13 14.13 -7.55
N ILE A 193 13.99 14.27 -6.55
CA ILE A 193 13.67 14.99 -5.30
C ILE A 193 13.49 16.48 -5.62
N GLY A 194 14.34 17.04 -6.47
CA GLY A 194 14.20 18.42 -6.96
C GLY A 194 12.87 18.64 -7.69
N PHE A 195 12.45 17.69 -8.52
CA PHE A 195 11.13 17.72 -9.17
C PHE A 195 9.98 17.69 -8.15
N LEU A 196 10.05 16.83 -7.13
CA LEU A 196 9.03 16.77 -6.08
C LEU A 196 8.90 18.10 -5.30
N ILE A 197 10.03 18.73 -4.96
CA ILE A 197 10.08 20.05 -4.32
C ILE A 197 9.45 21.12 -5.22
N ALA A 198 9.82 21.13 -6.50
CA ALA A 198 9.32 22.11 -7.48
C ALA A 198 7.80 21.97 -7.68
N ALA A 199 7.31 20.73 -7.88
CA ALA A 199 5.88 20.46 -8.05
C ALA A 199 5.05 20.96 -6.85
N LYS A 200 5.52 20.70 -5.62
CA LYS A 200 4.86 21.20 -4.40
C LYS A 200 4.90 22.72 -4.28
N SER A 201 5.99 23.34 -4.73
CA SER A 201 6.13 24.80 -4.72
C SER A 201 5.11 25.45 -5.66
N ILE A 202 4.91 24.90 -6.87
CA ILE A 202 3.93 25.39 -7.87
C ILE A 202 2.51 25.35 -7.30
N LEU A 203 2.09 24.21 -6.71
CA LEU A 203 0.76 24.06 -6.11
C LEU A 203 0.49 25.04 -4.96
N ARG A 204 1.54 25.55 -4.31
CA ARG A 204 1.42 26.55 -3.25
C ARG A 204 1.25 27.97 -3.78
N PHE A 205 1.72 28.27 -4.98
CA PHE A 205 1.61 29.61 -5.57
C PHE A 205 0.18 29.96 -6.01
N SER A 206 -0.68 28.97 -6.31
CA SER A 206 -2.06 29.21 -6.74
C SER A 206 -3.00 29.67 -5.63
N ASP A 207 -2.61 29.57 -4.35
CA ASP A 207 -3.48 29.83 -3.19
C ASP A 207 -3.33 31.23 -2.56
N LYS A 208 -2.53 32.11 -3.18
CA LYS A 208 -2.20 33.46 -2.66
C LYS A 208 -3.37 34.46 -2.64
N GLY A 209 -4.56 34.12 -3.14
CA GLY A 209 -5.68 35.04 -3.34
C GLY A 209 -6.67 35.19 -2.18
N LYS A 210 -6.58 34.38 -1.12
CA LYS A 210 -7.57 34.34 -0.01
C LYS A 210 -7.00 34.91 1.29
N SER A 211 -7.74 35.79 1.97
CA SER A 211 -7.40 36.27 3.32
C SER A 211 -7.29 35.08 4.27
N GLY A 212 -6.11 34.88 4.89
CA GLY A 212 -5.77 33.68 5.69
C GLY A 212 -4.71 32.77 5.03
N GLY A 213 -4.55 32.82 3.70
CA GLY A 213 -3.66 31.93 2.95
C GLY A 213 -2.16 32.10 3.23
N ARG A 214 -1.72 33.25 3.75
CA ARG A 214 -0.30 33.50 4.05
C ARG A 214 0.24 32.62 5.17
N LYS A 215 -0.48 32.52 6.30
CA LYS A 215 -0.05 31.68 7.44
C LYS A 215 -0.04 30.19 7.09
N GLN A 216 -1.04 29.75 6.32
CA GLN A 216 -1.11 28.38 5.82
C GLN A 216 0.02 28.06 4.83
N THR A 217 0.34 29.00 3.94
CA THR A 217 1.49 28.91 3.01
C THR A 217 2.81 28.77 3.76
N GLU A 218 3.02 29.58 4.80
CA GLU A 218 4.23 29.54 5.64
C GLU A 218 4.32 28.23 6.43
N TYR A 219 3.23 27.78 7.07
CA TYR A 219 3.14 26.48 7.75
C TYR A 219 3.53 25.31 6.83
N VAL A 220 2.92 25.24 5.64
CA VAL A 220 3.19 24.16 4.67
C VAL A 220 4.64 24.22 4.18
N LEU A 221 5.18 25.42 3.91
CA LEU A 221 6.56 25.58 3.47
C LEU A 221 7.55 25.09 4.52
N ILE A 222 7.41 25.57 5.76
CA ILE A 222 8.31 25.22 6.87
C ILE A 222 8.24 23.72 7.15
N GLY A 223 7.03 23.17 7.25
CA GLY A 223 6.82 21.73 7.49
C GLY A 223 7.45 20.86 6.40
N THR A 224 7.31 21.27 5.13
CA THR A 224 7.91 20.54 4.00
C THR A 224 9.42 20.59 4.02
N LEU A 225 10.02 21.77 4.18
CA LEU A 225 11.48 21.94 4.20
C LEU A 225 12.11 21.13 5.33
N MET A 226 11.52 21.20 6.53
CA MET A 226 11.97 20.42 7.68
C MET A 226 11.85 18.92 7.42
N SER A 227 10.72 18.48 6.86
CA SER A 227 10.48 17.09 6.47
C SER A 227 11.53 16.58 5.50
N PHE A 228 11.85 17.36 4.47
CA PHE A 228 12.79 16.96 3.43
C PHE A 228 14.21 16.97 3.96
N ALA A 229 14.61 17.99 4.71
CA ALA A 229 15.94 18.06 5.33
C ALA A 229 16.21 16.83 6.23
N LEU A 230 15.29 16.51 7.15
CA LEU A 230 15.44 15.35 8.04
C LEU A 230 15.46 14.03 7.27
N THR A 231 14.56 13.86 6.30
CA THR A 231 14.50 12.65 5.47
C THR A 231 15.77 12.48 4.62
N ILE A 232 16.33 13.59 4.11
CA ILE A 232 17.58 13.59 3.34
C ILE A 232 18.75 13.16 4.22
N ILE A 233 18.91 13.73 5.42
CA ILE A 233 19.96 13.36 6.37
C ILE A 233 19.88 11.88 6.72
N ILE A 234 18.68 11.39 7.07
CA ILE A 234 18.46 9.97 7.40
C ILE A 234 18.76 9.09 6.18
N GLY A 235 18.30 9.47 4.99
CA GLY A 235 18.54 8.72 3.76
C GLY A 235 20.03 8.60 3.41
N PHE A 236 20.81 9.68 3.55
CA PHE A 236 22.26 9.63 3.35
C PHE A 236 22.95 8.76 4.40
N LEU A 237 22.57 8.88 5.68
CA LEU A 237 23.09 8.01 6.73
C LEU A 237 22.81 6.54 6.43
N MET A 238 21.60 6.21 6.01
CA MET A 238 21.24 4.84 5.60
C MET A 238 22.09 4.36 4.44
N ARG A 239 22.37 5.21 3.45
CA ARG A 239 23.25 4.84 2.34
C ARG A 239 24.64 4.46 2.83
N VAL A 240 25.26 5.28 3.69
CA VAL A 240 26.58 4.97 4.27
C VAL A 240 26.59 3.66 5.07
N LEU A 241 25.45 3.31 5.69
CA LEU A 241 25.34 2.08 6.47
C LEU A 241 25.10 0.82 5.61
N VAL A 242 24.54 0.97 4.41
CA VAL A 242 24.08 -0.14 3.55
C VAL A 242 24.94 -0.35 2.30
N PHE A 243 25.36 0.73 1.64
CA PHE A 243 26.11 0.75 0.38
C PHE A 243 27.52 1.27 0.60
#